data_AF-A0A3M1DJ72-F1
#
_entry.id   AF-A0A3M1DJ72-F1
#
_cell.length_a   1.000
_cell.length_b   1.000
_cell.length_c   1.000
_cell.angle_alpha   90.00
_cell.angle_beta   90.00
_cell.angle_gamma   90.00
#
_symmetry.space_group_name_H-M   'P 1'
#
loop_
_entity.id
_entity.type
_entity.pdbx_description
1 polymer ?
#
loop_
_entity_poly.entity_id
_entity_poly.type
_entity_poly.pdbx_seq_one_letter_code
_entity_poly.pdbx_strand_id
1 'polypeptide(L)'
;MAQLMPGLPQADAVEAEHSLRTVIGLGIRQVRLYPVIVLEGTALADAYRSGRYRPWTLEHAVATCARLWLLCLRSGVSVLRMGLPPLEQPPVAGPWHPAFGQLVRSRLWYHGLARAAAGSGDVEVWVNPADLSDAIGFQRGNLKLLAGRGTCVRLRPEADVPRLCFRVDDVVEKLAHIEVSV
;
A
#
# COMPACT_ATOMS: atom_id res chain seq x y z
N MET A 1 -11.96 17.04 2.71
CA MET A 1 -11.36 15.72 3.01
C MET A 1 -12.40 14.65 2.68
N ALA A 2 -12.00 13.48 2.18
CA ALA A 2 -12.90 12.35 1.92
C ALA A 2 -12.43 11.05 2.59
N GLN A 3 -13.33 10.09 2.78
CA GLN A 3 -13.02 8.73 3.21
C GLN A 3 -13.44 7.76 2.11
N LEU A 4 -12.50 6.92 1.68
CA LEU A 4 -12.75 5.85 0.73
C LEU A 4 -12.73 4.52 1.46
N MET A 5 -13.65 3.65 1.09
CA MET A 5 -13.82 2.34 1.72
C MET A 5 -13.74 1.21 0.68
N PRO A 6 -12.54 0.88 0.17
CA PRO A 6 -12.38 -0.22 -0.79
C PRO A 6 -12.92 -1.54 -0.23
N GLY A 7 -13.66 -2.29 -1.05
CA GLY A 7 -14.27 -3.55 -0.65
C GLY A 7 -15.66 -3.44 -0.04
N LEU A 8 -16.40 -2.35 -0.31
CA LEU A 8 -17.84 -2.34 -0.06
C LEU A 8 -18.55 -3.51 -0.78
N PRO A 9 -19.75 -3.93 -0.32
CA PRO A 9 -20.50 -4.96 -1.03
C PRO A 9 -20.61 -4.64 -2.52
N GLN A 10 -20.31 -5.63 -3.36
CA GLN A 10 -20.29 -5.54 -4.84
C GLN A 10 -19.17 -4.65 -5.44
N ALA A 11 -18.34 -4.00 -4.61
CA ALA A 11 -17.21 -3.22 -5.10
C ALA A 11 -15.99 -4.12 -5.40
N ASP A 12 -15.24 -3.73 -6.43
CA ASP A 12 -13.96 -4.32 -6.81
C ASP A 12 -12.83 -3.26 -6.82
N ALA A 13 -11.65 -3.65 -7.29
CA ALA A 13 -10.52 -2.74 -7.36
C ALA A 13 -10.72 -1.60 -8.39
N VAL A 14 -11.50 -1.84 -9.45
CA VAL A 14 -11.78 -0.85 -10.51
C VAL A 14 -12.71 0.22 -9.97
N GLU A 15 -13.75 -0.18 -9.24
CA GLU A 15 -14.64 0.73 -8.53
C GLU A 15 -13.86 1.59 -7.54
N ALA A 16 -12.99 0.99 -6.72
CA ALA A 16 -12.22 1.75 -5.73
C ALA A 16 -11.31 2.82 -6.39
N GLU A 17 -10.72 2.51 -7.54
CA GLU A 17 -9.93 3.47 -8.32
C GLU A 17 -10.80 4.56 -8.95
N HIS A 18 -11.96 4.20 -9.50
CA HIS A 18 -12.92 5.15 -10.03
C HIS A 18 -13.39 6.13 -8.95
N SER A 19 -13.74 5.64 -7.77
CA SER A 19 -14.10 6.44 -6.60
C SER A 19 -13.00 7.42 -6.20
N LEU A 20 -11.73 6.99 -6.20
CA LEU A 20 -10.60 7.91 -5.94
C LEU A 20 -10.46 8.97 -7.04
N ARG A 21 -10.58 8.61 -8.32
CA ARG A 21 -10.52 9.56 -9.43
C ARG A 21 -11.63 10.60 -9.34
N THR A 22 -12.85 10.19 -8.97
CA THR A 22 -13.97 11.10 -8.71
C THR A 22 -13.65 12.07 -7.57
N VAL A 23 -13.12 11.58 -6.44
CA VAL A 23 -12.67 12.43 -5.32
C VAL A 23 -11.61 13.44 -5.76
N ILE A 24 -10.63 13.03 -6.56
CA ILE A 24 -9.61 13.93 -7.13
C ILE A 24 -10.24 14.99 -8.05
N GLY A 25 -11.17 14.59 -8.93
CA GLY A 25 -11.86 15.47 -9.87
C GLY A 25 -12.72 16.53 -9.17
N LEU A 26 -13.27 16.21 -8.00
CA LEU A 26 -13.98 17.16 -7.14
C LEU A 26 -13.05 18.13 -6.38
N GLY A 27 -11.74 18.09 -6.63
CA GLY A 27 -10.75 18.98 -6.02
C GLY A 27 -10.35 18.60 -4.58
N ILE A 28 -10.74 17.41 -4.10
CA ILE A 28 -10.41 16.97 -2.74
C ILE A 28 -8.94 16.54 -2.67
N ARG A 29 -8.17 17.14 -1.75
CA ARG A 29 -6.71 16.92 -1.63
C ARG A 29 -6.26 16.13 -0.41
N GLN A 30 -7.20 15.64 0.40
CA GLN A 30 -6.93 14.82 1.57
C GLN A 30 -7.91 13.67 1.65
N VAL A 31 -7.39 12.44 1.75
CA VAL A 31 -8.19 11.22 1.80
C VAL A 31 -7.76 10.28 2.92
N ARG A 32 -8.67 9.39 3.32
CA ARG A 32 -8.39 8.21 4.15
C ARG A 32 -8.78 6.96 3.35
N LEU A 33 -7.94 5.93 3.38
CA LEU A 33 -8.20 4.64 2.73
C LEU A 33 -8.49 3.59 3.81
N TYR A 34 -9.75 3.24 3.99
CA TYR A 34 -10.21 2.28 5.00
C TYR A 34 -10.89 1.08 4.35
N PRO A 35 -10.12 0.05 3.97
CA PRO A 35 -10.70 -1.20 3.48
C PRO A 35 -11.78 -1.72 4.42
N VAL A 36 -12.87 -2.21 3.84
CA VAL A 36 -14.04 -2.64 4.59
C VAL A 36 -13.72 -3.92 5.38
N ILE A 37 -13.90 -3.83 6.69
CA ILE A 37 -13.85 -4.97 7.61
C ILE A 37 -15.26 -5.28 8.13
N VAL A 38 -15.45 -6.49 8.64
CA VAL A 38 -16.70 -6.95 9.23
C VAL A 38 -16.59 -6.86 10.74
N LEU A 39 -17.41 -6.01 11.35
CA LEU A 39 -17.50 -5.86 12.80
C LEU A 39 -18.73 -6.59 13.34
N GLU A 40 -18.60 -7.14 14.55
CA GLU A 40 -19.69 -7.82 15.25
C GLU A 40 -20.89 -6.89 15.43
N GLY A 41 -22.11 -7.45 15.38
CA GLY A 41 -23.34 -6.69 15.57
C GLY A 41 -23.69 -5.71 14.42
N THR A 42 -23.04 -5.82 13.27
CA THR A 42 -23.36 -5.00 12.08
C THR A 42 -24.13 -5.80 11.03
N ALA A 43 -24.91 -5.11 10.18
CA ALA A 43 -25.57 -5.74 9.03
C ALA A 43 -24.58 -6.46 8.08
N LEU A 44 -23.32 -6.01 8.06
CA LEU A 44 -22.26 -6.64 7.29
C LEU A 44 -21.82 -7.98 7.90
N ALA A 45 -21.89 -8.14 9.24
CA ALA A 45 -21.66 -9.43 9.89
C ALA A 45 -22.75 -10.44 9.55
N ASP A 46 -24.01 -10.01 9.51
CA ASP A 46 -25.11 -10.88 9.08
C ASP A 46 -24.99 -11.26 7.60
N ALA A 47 -24.60 -10.31 6.74
CA ALA A 47 -24.31 -10.57 5.34
C ALA A 47 -23.14 -11.54 5.16
N TYR A 48 -22.08 -11.41 5.95
CA TYR A 48 -20.92 -12.30 5.94
C TYR A 48 -21.29 -13.72 6.37
N ARG A 49 -21.98 -13.88 7.51
CA ARG A 49 -22.42 -15.19 8.03
C ARG A 49 -23.38 -15.91 7.09
N SER A 50 -24.25 -15.16 6.42
CA SER A 50 -25.17 -15.71 5.41
C SER A 50 -24.53 -15.90 4.04
N GLY A 51 -23.23 -15.59 3.86
CA GLY A 51 -22.50 -15.74 2.61
C GLY A 51 -22.82 -14.70 1.52
N ARG A 52 -23.69 -13.71 1.82
CA ARG A 52 -24.08 -12.62 0.91
C ARG A 52 -22.99 -11.56 0.75
N TYR A 53 -22.03 -11.51 1.66
CA TYR A 53 -20.85 -10.65 1.54
C TYR A 53 -19.58 -11.46 1.81
N ARG A 54 -18.60 -11.30 0.93
CA ARG A 54 -17.27 -11.87 1.10
C ARG A 54 -16.27 -10.72 1.15
N PRO A 55 -15.66 -10.43 2.32
CA PRO A 55 -14.68 -9.38 2.39
C PRO A 55 -13.42 -9.75 1.60
N TRP A 56 -12.68 -8.74 1.16
CA TRP A 56 -11.39 -8.95 0.52
C TRP A 56 -10.40 -9.62 1.46
N THR A 57 -9.45 -10.34 0.89
CA THR A 57 -8.27 -10.81 1.62
C THR A 57 -7.38 -9.63 1.99
N LEU A 58 -6.55 -9.79 3.04
CA LEU A 58 -5.57 -8.79 3.42
C LEU A 58 -4.64 -8.42 2.25
N GLU A 59 -4.16 -9.43 1.52
CA GLU A 59 -3.28 -9.24 0.37
C GLU A 59 -3.94 -8.43 -0.75
N HIS A 60 -5.18 -8.77 -1.12
CA HIS A 60 -5.93 -8.04 -2.13
C HIS A 60 -6.09 -6.58 -1.70
N ALA A 61 -6.55 -6.33 -0.48
CA ALA A 61 -6.74 -4.97 0.03
C ALA A 61 -5.44 -4.16 0.06
N VAL A 62 -4.32 -4.77 0.46
CA VAL A 62 -2.99 -4.14 0.45
C VAL A 62 -2.58 -3.77 -0.98
N ALA A 63 -2.74 -4.70 -1.94
CA ALA A 63 -2.42 -4.47 -3.35
C ALA A 63 -3.25 -3.33 -3.94
N THR A 64 -4.57 -3.34 -3.74
CA THR A 64 -5.47 -2.28 -4.20
C THR A 64 -5.12 -0.94 -3.56
N CYS A 65 -4.94 -0.89 -2.25
CA CYS A 65 -4.59 0.37 -1.57
C CYS A 65 -3.22 0.91 -1.99
N ALA A 66 -2.25 0.06 -2.35
CA ALA A 66 -0.96 0.52 -2.86
C ALA A 66 -1.11 1.24 -4.21
N ARG A 67 -1.97 0.72 -5.10
CA ARG A 67 -2.32 1.39 -6.37
C ARG A 67 -3.04 2.72 -6.13
N LEU A 68 -4.02 2.75 -5.21
CA LEU A 68 -4.70 3.99 -4.83
C LEU A 68 -3.74 5.02 -4.25
N TRP A 69 -2.81 4.59 -3.39
CA TRP A 69 -1.80 5.47 -2.82
C TRP A 69 -0.85 6.02 -3.89
N LEU A 70 -0.41 5.20 -4.84
CA LEU A 70 0.37 5.66 -5.99
C LEU A 70 -0.37 6.72 -6.81
N LEU A 71 -1.66 6.54 -7.07
CA LEU A 71 -2.48 7.54 -7.76
C LEU A 71 -2.58 8.85 -6.96
N CYS A 72 -2.72 8.76 -5.64
CA CYS A 72 -2.69 9.93 -4.75
C CYS A 72 -1.35 10.66 -4.84
N LEU A 73 -0.22 9.95 -4.77
CA LEU A 73 1.13 10.53 -4.89
C LEU A 73 1.29 11.28 -6.21
N ARG A 74 0.87 10.68 -7.33
CA ARG A 74 0.93 11.30 -8.67
C ARG A 74 0.03 12.52 -8.80
N SER A 75 -1.06 12.56 -8.05
CA SER A 75 -2.08 13.63 -8.13
C SER A 75 -1.90 14.72 -7.05
N GLY A 76 -0.85 14.63 -6.23
CA GLY A 76 -0.63 15.55 -5.11
C GLY A 76 -1.71 15.48 -4.02
N VAL A 77 -2.38 14.33 -3.88
CA VAL A 77 -3.37 14.09 -2.82
C VAL A 77 -2.68 13.46 -1.61
N SER A 78 -2.90 14.05 -0.45
CA SER A 78 -2.38 13.52 0.81
C SER A 78 -3.27 12.39 1.33
N VAL A 79 -2.67 11.24 1.63
CA VAL A 79 -3.34 10.12 2.30
C VAL A 79 -3.03 10.21 3.79
N LEU A 80 -4.03 10.61 4.58
CA LEU A 80 -3.86 10.85 6.02
C LEU A 80 -3.73 9.54 6.81
N ARG A 81 -4.37 8.47 6.32
CA ARG A 81 -4.30 7.14 6.92
C ARG A 81 -4.69 6.06 5.91
N MET A 82 -4.05 4.91 6.08
CA MET A 82 -4.38 3.66 5.40
C MET A 82 -4.61 2.58 6.45
N GLY A 83 -5.79 1.97 6.42
CA GLY A 83 -6.26 1.05 7.46
C GLY A 83 -6.90 1.77 8.65
N LEU A 84 -7.54 0.99 9.51
CA LEU A 84 -8.32 1.51 10.63
C LEU A 84 -7.44 1.83 11.85
N PRO A 85 -7.90 2.74 12.74
CA PRO A 85 -7.34 2.83 14.09
C PRO A 85 -7.34 1.47 14.80
N PRO A 86 -6.56 1.31 15.88
CA PRO A 86 -6.70 0.19 16.79
C PRO A 86 -8.17 -0.01 17.18
N LEU A 87 -8.63 -1.24 17.09
CA LEU A 87 -9.97 -1.64 17.48
C LEU A 87 -9.90 -2.26 18.88
N GLU A 88 -10.94 -2.05 19.68
CA GLU A 88 -11.05 -2.67 21.00
C GLU A 88 -11.16 -4.20 20.90
N GLN A 89 -11.80 -4.68 19.82
CA GLN A 89 -12.00 -6.08 19.53
C GLN A 89 -11.58 -6.39 18.08
N PRO A 90 -11.02 -7.57 17.81
CA PRO A 90 -10.69 -7.97 16.46
C PRO A 90 -11.97 -8.06 15.61
N PRO A 91 -11.90 -7.75 14.30
CA PRO A 91 -13.05 -7.91 13.43
C PRO A 91 -13.42 -9.39 13.26
N VAL A 92 -14.69 -9.62 12.95
CA VAL A 92 -15.23 -10.94 12.61
C VAL A 92 -14.59 -11.45 11.30
N ALA A 93 -14.34 -10.56 10.34
CA ALA A 93 -13.69 -10.89 9.08
C ALA A 93 -13.14 -9.65 8.35
N GLY A 94 -12.33 -9.91 7.32
CA GLY A 94 -11.84 -8.90 6.38
C GLY A 94 -10.39 -8.47 6.59
N PRO A 95 -9.92 -7.51 5.78
CA PRO A 95 -8.50 -7.17 5.64
C PRO A 95 -8.00 -6.27 6.78
N TRP A 96 -7.93 -6.83 7.99
CA TRP A 96 -7.41 -6.12 9.16
C TRP A 96 -5.98 -6.52 9.49
N HIS A 97 -5.15 -5.52 9.76
CA HIS A 97 -3.83 -5.69 10.33
C HIS A 97 -3.45 -4.41 11.09
N PRO A 98 -2.85 -4.49 12.30
CA PRO A 98 -2.43 -3.30 13.05
C PRO A 98 -1.49 -2.37 12.27
N ALA A 99 -0.62 -2.96 11.44
CA ALA A 99 0.32 -2.25 10.58
C ALA A 99 -0.16 -2.14 9.11
N PHE A 100 -1.47 -2.16 8.83
CA PHE A 100 -2.01 -2.15 7.46
C PHE A 100 -1.38 -1.05 6.58
N GLY A 101 -1.29 0.18 7.08
CA GLY A 101 -0.67 1.27 6.34
C GLY A 101 0.80 1.04 5.99
N GLN A 102 1.58 0.38 6.87
CA GLN A 102 2.95 -0.02 6.56
C GLN A 102 2.99 -1.08 5.47
N LEU A 103 2.09 -2.07 5.51
CA LEU A 103 1.99 -3.10 4.46
C LEU A 103 1.73 -2.47 3.08
N VAL A 104 0.84 -1.48 3.03
CA VAL A 104 0.54 -0.74 1.79
C VAL A 104 1.76 0.01 1.28
N ARG A 105 2.44 0.79 2.14
CA ARG A 105 3.65 1.52 1.72
C ARG A 105 4.77 0.58 1.31
N SER A 106 4.96 -0.51 2.07
CA SER A 106 5.97 -1.53 1.80
C SER A 106 5.74 -2.20 0.46
N ARG A 107 4.46 -2.42 0.06
CA ARG A 107 4.13 -2.97 -1.26
C ARG A 107 4.60 -2.07 -2.39
N LEU A 108 4.40 -0.75 -2.29
CA LEU A 108 4.89 0.17 -3.31
C LEU A 108 6.42 0.19 -3.36
N TRP A 109 7.08 0.19 -2.19
CA TRP A 109 8.53 0.07 -2.08
C TRP A 109 9.06 -1.20 -2.73
N TYR A 110 8.39 -2.34 -2.53
CA TYR A 110 8.77 -3.59 -3.18
C TYR A 110 8.83 -3.46 -4.70
N HIS A 111 7.83 -2.82 -5.32
CA HIS A 111 7.83 -2.60 -6.77
C HIS A 111 8.99 -1.71 -7.22
N GLY A 112 9.32 -0.66 -6.44
CA GLY A 112 10.47 0.20 -6.73
C GLY A 112 11.80 -0.54 -6.64
N LEU A 113 12.00 -1.31 -5.56
CA LEU A 113 13.20 -2.12 -5.38
C LEU A 113 13.32 -3.24 -6.41
N ALA A 114 12.21 -3.88 -6.78
CA ALA A 114 12.20 -4.91 -7.82
C ALA A 114 12.61 -4.33 -9.19
N ARG A 115 12.16 -3.12 -9.52
CA ARG A 115 12.58 -2.40 -10.73
C ARG A 115 14.06 -2.04 -10.69
N ALA A 116 14.52 -1.47 -9.58
CA ALA A 116 15.94 -1.14 -9.36
C ALA A 116 16.86 -2.36 -9.55
N ALA A 117 16.35 -3.54 -9.21
CA ALA A 117 17.13 -4.77 -9.21
C ALA A 117 16.91 -5.65 -10.45
N ALA A 118 16.14 -5.18 -11.46
CA ALA A 118 15.85 -5.92 -12.69
C ALA A 118 17.09 -6.20 -13.57
N GLY A 119 18.22 -5.55 -13.30
CA GLY A 119 19.50 -5.69 -14.03
C GLY A 119 20.34 -6.94 -13.69
N SER A 120 19.88 -7.81 -12.79
CA SER A 120 20.56 -9.03 -12.29
C SER A 120 21.85 -8.76 -11.50
N GLY A 121 21.79 -8.93 -10.17
CA GLY A 121 22.96 -8.87 -9.29
C GLY A 121 22.63 -8.39 -7.88
N ASP A 122 23.65 -8.38 -7.01
CA ASP A 122 23.63 -7.65 -5.75
C ASP A 122 23.54 -6.15 -6.05
N VAL A 123 22.47 -5.49 -5.63
CA VAL A 123 22.30 -4.03 -5.79
C VAL A 123 22.29 -3.34 -4.43
N GLU A 124 23.06 -2.26 -4.32
CA GLU A 124 22.94 -1.33 -3.21
C GLU A 124 21.94 -0.23 -3.57
N VAL A 125 21.00 0.02 -2.67
CA VAL A 125 19.94 1.03 -2.87
C VAL A 125 19.94 1.95 -1.67
N TRP A 126 20.12 3.24 -1.92
CA TRP A 126 20.10 4.26 -0.89
C TRP A 126 18.70 4.83 -0.76
N VAL A 127 18.22 4.94 0.47
CA VAL A 127 16.87 5.41 0.78
C VAL A 127 16.92 6.39 1.93
N ASN A 128 15.93 7.29 1.99
CA ASN A 128 15.80 8.16 3.14
C ASN A 128 15.63 7.32 4.44
N PRO A 129 16.30 7.66 5.55
CA PRO A 129 16.16 6.95 6.83
C PRO A 129 14.71 6.81 7.29
N ALA A 130 13.86 7.80 7.00
CA ALA A 130 12.45 7.78 7.40
C ALA A 130 11.58 6.84 6.54
N ASP A 131 12.08 6.37 5.39
CA ASP A 131 11.40 5.40 4.54
C ASP A 131 12.02 4.00 4.62
N LEU A 132 13.16 3.85 5.30
CA LEU A 132 13.91 2.60 5.42
C LEU A 132 13.05 1.45 5.94
N SER A 133 12.17 1.70 6.91
CA SER A 133 11.27 0.68 7.46
C SER A 133 10.27 0.15 6.43
N ASP A 134 9.69 1.04 5.60
CA ASP A 134 8.78 0.64 4.53
C ASP A 134 9.56 -0.05 3.39
N ALA A 135 10.79 0.40 3.10
CA ALA A 135 11.67 -0.23 2.10
C ALA A 135 12.08 -1.66 2.49
N ILE A 136 12.50 -1.88 3.75
CA ILE A 136 12.79 -3.22 4.29
C ILE A 136 11.52 -4.09 4.28
N GLY A 137 10.38 -3.48 4.61
CA GLY A 137 9.08 -4.12 4.73
C GLY A 137 8.88 -4.85 6.06
N PHE A 138 7.61 -5.08 6.42
CA PHE A 138 7.23 -5.81 7.63
C PHE A 138 7.93 -7.17 7.70
N GLN A 139 8.59 -7.47 8.82
CA GLN A 139 9.39 -8.69 9.01
C GLN A 139 10.43 -8.96 7.90
N ARG A 140 10.98 -7.89 7.30
CA ARG A 140 11.92 -7.93 6.17
C ARG A 140 11.30 -8.53 4.90
N GLY A 141 9.98 -8.40 4.74
CA GLY A 141 9.22 -9.04 3.66
C GLY A 141 9.72 -8.70 2.26
N ASN A 142 10.06 -7.43 1.99
CA ASN A 142 10.52 -7.03 0.66
C ASN A 142 11.86 -7.69 0.31
N LEU A 143 12.82 -7.67 1.24
CA LEU A 143 14.14 -8.29 1.04
C LEU A 143 14.02 -9.81 0.83
N LYS A 144 13.14 -10.48 1.59
CA LYS A 144 12.88 -11.92 1.42
C LYS A 144 12.25 -12.23 0.06
N LEU A 145 11.29 -11.44 -0.38
CA LEU A 145 10.63 -11.60 -1.69
C LEU A 145 11.59 -11.39 -2.85
N LEU A 146 12.50 -10.42 -2.75
CA LEU A 146 13.52 -10.16 -3.76
C LEU A 146 14.60 -11.26 -3.78
N ALA A 147 15.07 -11.69 -2.60
CA ALA A 147 16.02 -12.79 -2.50
C ALA A 147 15.46 -14.10 -3.08
N GLY A 148 14.18 -14.40 -2.83
CA GLY A 148 13.48 -15.55 -3.42
C GLY A 148 13.36 -15.50 -4.95
N ARG A 149 13.57 -14.32 -5.57
CA ARG A 149 13.64 -14.13 -7.03
C ARG A 149 15.08 -14.14 -7.56
N GLY A 150 16.06 -14.47 -6.72
CA GLY A 150 17.48 -14.48 -7.09
C GLY A 150 18.15 -13.11 -7.05
N THR A 151 17.56 -12.14 -6.34
CA THR A 151 18.04 -10.76 -6.33
C THR A 151 18.35 -10.29 -4.92
N CYS A 152 19.60 -9.91 -4.65
CA CYS A 152 20.01 -9.40 -3.36
C CYS A 152 19.99 -7.87 -3.35
N VAL A 153 19.15 -7.29 -2.49
CA VAL A 153 19.08 -5.83 -2.31
C VAL A 153 19.65 -5.46 -0.94
N ARG A 154 20.70 -4.63 -0.92
CA ARG A 154 21.27 -4.03 0.29
C ARG A 154 20.79 -2.59 0.42
N LEU A 155 19.95 -2.34 1.42
CA LEU A 155 19.44 -0.99 1.69
C LEU A 155 20.45 -0.20 2.55
N ARG A 156 20.73 1.04 2.13
CA ARG A 156 21.59 1.99 2.85
C ARG A 156 20.79 3.25 3.21
N PRO A 157 20.79 3.72 4.47
CA PRO A 157 20.16 4.98 4.82
C PRO A 157 21.03 6.17 4.35
N GLU A 158 20.42 7.17 3.71
CA GLU A 158 21.07 8.40 3.29
C GLU A 158 20.11 9.59 3.42
N ALA A 159 20.45 10.58 4.24
CA ALA A 159 19.55 11.68 4.57
C ALA A 159 19.22 12.58 3.36
N ASP A 160 20.17 12.69 2.42
CA ASP A 160 20.04 13.54 1.24
C ASP A 160 19.16 12.93 0.15
N VAL A 161 18.89 11.62 0.21
CA VAL A 161 17.88 11.00 -0.64
C VAL A 161 16.51 11.54 -0.22
N PRO A 162 15.75 12.22 -1.12
CA PRO A 162 14.46 12.76 -0.75
C PRO A 162 13.47 11.67 -0.32
N ARG A 163 12.47 12.05 0.48
CA ARG A 163 11.38 11.13 0.88
C ARG A 163 10.71 10.50 -0.33
N LEU A 164 10.32 9.23 -0.20
CA LEU A 164 9.66 8.43 -1.23
C LEU A 164 10.47 8.32 -2.53
N CYS A 165 11.79 8.44 -2.43
CA CYS A 165 12.74 8.24 -3.50
C CYS A 165 13.79 7.21 -3.10
N PHE A 166 14.41 6.59 -4.10
CA PHE A 166 15.57 5.73 -3.91
C PHE A 166 16.66 6.10 -4.90
N ARG A 167 17.90 5.89 -4.50
CA ARG A 167 19.08 6.12 -5.35
C ARG A 167 19.78 4.79 -5.62
N VAL A 168 20.15 4.58 -6.87
CA VAL A 168 21.03 3.50 -7.33
C VAL A 168 22.12 4.17 -8.13
N ASP A 169 23.39 3.93 -7.76
CA ASP A 169 24.53 4.67 -8.30
C ASP A 169 24.27 6.19 -8.24
N ASP A 170 24.39 6.91 -9.35
CA ASP A 170 24.14 8.36 -9.42
C ASP A 170 22.68 8.72 -9.80
N VAL A 171 21.79 7.74 -9.90
CA VAL A 171 20.41 7.92 -10.37
C VAL A 171 19.42 7.90 -9.22
N VAL A 172 18.65 8.98 -9.07
CA VAL A 172 17.55 9.07 -8.10
C VAL A 172 16.21 8.85 -8.79
N GLU A 173 15.47 7.84 -8.37
CA GLU A 173 14.11 7.55 -8.84
C GLU A 173 13.06 7.85 -7.76
N LYS A 174 11.91 8.36 -8.19
CA LYS A 174 10.76 8.62 -7.30
C LYS A 174 9.80 7.43 -7.34
N LEU A 175 9.30 7.00 -6.18
CA LEU A 175 8.26 5.97 -6.13
C LEU A 175 7.01 6.34 -6.93
N ALA A 176 6.67 7.63 -7.01
CA ALA A 176 5.53 8.09 -7.80
C ALA A 176 5.66 7.78 -9.31
N HIS A 177 6.87 7.55 -9.83
CA HIS A 177 7.13 7.29 -11.24
C HIS A 177 7.20 5.79 -11.57
N ILE A 178 7.18 4.90 -10.59
CA ILE A 178 7.24 3.47 -10.86
C ILE A 178 5.92 3.00 -11.47
N GLU A 179 6.01 2.09 -12.44
CA GLU A 179 4.86 1.34 -12.93
C GLU A 179 4.65 0.12 -12.02
N VAL A 180 3.40 -0.09 -11.62
CA VAL A 180 3.01 -1.27 -10.84
C VAL A 180 2.26 -2.18 -11.81
N SER A 181 2.92 -3.24 -12.26
CA SER A 181 2.28 -4.26 -13.10
C SER A 181 1.19 -5.00 -12.33
N VAL A 182 0.08 -5.30 -13.03
CA VAL A 182 -1.11 -6.02 -12.53
C VAL A 182 -0.79 -7.49 -12.26
#